data_AF-X1S0M1-F1
#
_entry.id   AF-X1S0M1-F1
#
_cell.length_a   1.000
_cell.length_b   1.000
_cell.length_c   1.000
_cell.angle_alpha   90.00
_cell.angle_beta   90.00
_cell.angle_gamma   90.00
#
_symmetry.space_group_name_H-M   'P 1'
#
loop_
_entity.id
_entity.type
_entity.pdbx_description
1 polymer ?
#
loop_
_entity_poly.entity_id
_entity_poly.type
_entity_poly.pdbx_seq_one_letter_code
_entity_poly.pdbx_strand_id
1 'polypeptide(L)'
;MAKLKGPLFSLGASGAIGEAIVYFPWKGLNVVREYVIPSNPKTDPQKIQRGYLTTMVDLIHSHQASDTHPLTAKDIIALALLGSTYPTPRTWFNQAVKDGIDQLV
;
A
#
# COMPACT_ATOMS: atom_id res chain seq x y z
N MET A 1 6.54 25.45 -1.59
CA MET A 1 6.71 25.40 -3.05
C MET A 1 6.78 26.82 -3.56
N ALA A 2 7.87 27.18 -4.24
CA ALA A 2 7.97 28.49 -4.86
C ALA A 2 7.17 28.49 -6.16
N LYS A 3 6.37 29.54 -6.39
CA LYS A 3 5.75 29.80 -7.69
C LYS A 3 6.81 30.39 -8.61
N LEU A 4 6.91 29.89 -9.84
CA LEU A 4 7.88 30.39 -10.81
C LEU A 4 7.30 31.61 -11.52
N LYS A 5 7.95 32.78 -11.39
CA LYS A 5 7.60 34.00 -12.12
C LYS A 5 8.86 34.75 -12.55
N GLY A 6 9.24 34.64 -13.82
CA GLY A 6 10.37 35.39 -14.38
C GLY A 6 11.67 34.60 -14.60
N PRO A 7 12.36 34.03 -13.60
CA PRO A 7 13.73 33.53 -13.80
C PRO A 7 13.84 32.17 -14.52
N LEU A 8 12.71 31.51 -14.84
CA LEU A 8 12.65 30.21 -15.53
C LEU A 8 11.46 30.13 -16.52
N PHE A 9 11.03 31.27 -17.08
CA PHE A 9 10.01 31.48 -18.14
C PHE A 9 8.69 30.65 -18.16
N SER A 10 8.42 29.76 -17.20
CA SER A 10 7.19 28.96 -17.09
C SER A 10 6.77 28.21 -18.36
N LEU A 11 7.70 27.94 -19.29
CA LEU A 11 7.50 27.07 -20.43
C LEU A 11 7.53 25.61 -19.96
N GLY A 12 6.40 25.10 -19.47
CA GLY A 12 6.13 23.66 -19.25
C GLY A 12 7.30 22.78 -18.80
N ALA A 13 8.13 23.23 -17.84
CA ALA A 13 9.29 22.47 -17.40
C ALA A 13 8.86 21.31 -16.50
N SER A 14 9.42 20.12 -16.75
CA SER A 14 9.17 18.92 -15.95
C SER A 14 10.46 18.15 -15.70
N GLY A 15 10.62 17.61 -14.50
CA GLY A 15 11.75 16.73 -14.16
C GLY A 15 12.68 17.31 -13.10
N ALA A 16 13.64 16.48 -12.68
CA ALA A 16 14.65 16.84 -11.70
C ALA A 16 15.90 17.40 -12.38
N ILE A 17 16.44 18.50 -11.85
CA ILE A 17 17.73 19.06 -12.26
C ILE A 17 18.74 18.79 -11.14
N GLY A 18 19.77 18.00 -11.45
CA GLY A 18 20.91 17.73 -10.57
C GLY A 18 20.53 17.18 -9.19
N GLU A 19 19.40 16.47 -9.09
CA GLU A 19 18.87 15.96 -7.81
C GLU A 19 18.76 17.03 -6.72
N ALA A 20 18.57 18.29 -7.11
CA ALA A 20 18.45 19.42 -6.21
C ALA A 20 17.05 20.04 -6.28
N ILE A 21 16.50 20.18 -7.49
CA ILE A 21 15.19 20.81 -7.72
C ILE A 21 14.37 20.01 -8.72
N VAL A 22 13.04 20.00 -8.54
CA VAL A 22 12.08 19.31 -9.42
C VAL A 22 11.02 20.29 -9.91
N TYR A 23 10.86 20.38 -11.22
CA TYR A 23 9.79 21.12 -11.89
C TYR A 23 8.64 20.19 -12.22
N PHE A 24 7.41 20.62 -11.96
CA PHE A 24 6.21 19.89 -12.35
C PHE A 24 4.96 20.79 -12.25
N PRO A 25 3.88 20.49 -12.98
CA PRO A 25 2.60 21.14 -12.79
C PRO A 25 1.92 20.62 -11.52
N TRP A 26 1.42 21.52 -10.67
CA TRP A 26 0.62 21.20 -9.50
C TRP A 26 -0.65 22.03 -9.46
N LYS A 27 -1.81 21.36 -9.58
CA LYS A 27 -3.14 22.01 -9.55
C LYS A 27 -3.23 23.25 -10.48
N GLY A 28 -2.71 23.10 -11.70
CA GLY A 28 -2.71 24.18 -12.71
C GLY A 28 -1.63 25.26 -12.53
N LEU A 29 -0.72 25.11 -11.56
CA LEU A 29 0.40 26.03 -11.32
C LEU A 29 1.73 25.36 -11.66
N ASN A 30 2.62 26.08 -12.34
CA ASN A 30 4.01 25.67 -12.51
C ASN A 30 4.77 25.92 -11.21
N VAL A 31 5.19 24.85 -10.56
CA VAL A 31 5.85 24.91 -9.25
C VAL A 31 7.22 24.26 -9.29
N VAL A 32 8.09 24.72 -8.40
CA VAL A 32 9.36 24.08 -8.10
C VAL A 32 9.39 23.64 -6.64
N ARG A 33 9.99 22.47 -6.41
CA ARG A 33 10.30 21.97 -5.07
C ARG A 33 11.73 21.43 -5.03
N GLU A 34 12.26 21.36 -3.82
CA GLU A 34 13.50 20.62 -3.55
C GLU A 34 13.32 19.14 -3.91
N TYR A 35 14.37 18.54 -4.44
CA TYR A 35 14.42 17.11 -4.67
C TYR A 35 14.48 16.39 -3.32
N VAL A 36 13.36 15.79 -2.94
CA VAL A 36 13.26 15.01 -1.71
C VAL A 36 13.34 13.54 -2.09
N ILE A 37 14.37 12.85 -1.58
CA ILE A 37 14.41 11.39 -1.57
C ILE A 37 13.57 10.94 -0.37
N PRO A 38 12.40 10.31 -0.57
CA PRO A 38 11.61 9.82 0.54
C PRO A 38 12.40 8.77 1.32
N SER A 39 12.51 8.92 2.63
CA SER A 39 13.08 7.86 3.46
C SER A 39 12.08 6.70 3.54
N ASN A 40 12.56 5.49 3.23
CA ASN A 40 11.82 4.25 3.48
C ASN A 40 12.65 3.39 4.43
N PRO A 41 12.78 3.80 5.72
CA PRO A 41 13.51 3.00 6.69
C PRO A 41 12.85 1.62 6.81
N LYS A 42 13.65 0.60 7.14
CA LYS A 42 13.17 -0.74 7.50
C LYS A 42 13.36 -0.92 9.01
N THR A 43 12.62 -0.17 9.81
CA THR A 43 12.71 -0.26 11.27
C THR A 43 12.15 -1.59 11.75
N ASP A 44 12.55 -2.02 12.95
CA ASP A 44 12.10 -3.31 13.50
C ASP A 44 10.57 -3.38 13.67
N PRO A 45 9.87 -2.34 14.17
CA PRO A 45 8.40 -2.33 14.18
C PRO A 45 7.80 -2.52 12.78
N GLN A 46 8.37 -1.91 11.74
CA GLN A 46 7.85 -2.08 10.39
C GLN A 46 8.17 -3.46 9.80
N LYS A 47 9.27 -4.11 10.20
CA LYS A 47 9.56 -5.50 9.82
C LYS A 47 8.56 -6.43 10.49
N ILE A 48 8.24 -6.21 11.76
CA ILE A 48 7.26 -6.99 12.51
C ILE A 48 5.90 -6.94 11.81
N GLN A 49 5.41 -5.74 11.48
CA GLN A 49 4.11 -5.61 10.80
C GLN A 49 4.08 -6.30 9.43
N ARG A 50 5.17 -6.23 8.65
CA ARG A 50 5.29 -6.98 7.40
C ARG A 50 5.33 -8.49 7.63
N GLY A 51 6.00 -8.92 8.70
CA GLY A 51 6.08 -10.32 9.09
C GLY A 51 4.71 -10.93 9.39
N TYR A 52 3.84 -10.22 10.10
CA TYR A 52 2.46 -10.69 10.33
C TYR A 52 1.70 -10.95 9.04
N LEU A 53 1.81 -10.02 8.07
CA LEU A 53 1.17 -10.18 6.77
C LEU A 53 1.75 -11.38 5.99
N THR A 54 3.08 -11.52 5.94
CA THR A 54 3.73 -12.66 5.28
C THR A 54 3.26 -13.98 5.88
N THR A 55 3.30 -14.11 7.21
CA THR A 55 2.88 -15.32 7.92
C THR A 55 1.43 -15.68 7.61
N MET A 56 0.50 -14.71 7.59
CA MET A 56 -0.91 -14.99 7.32
C MET A 56 -1.16 -15.39 5.87
N VAL A 57 -0.48 -14.78 4.91
CA VAL A 57 -0.56 -15.16 3.50
C VAL A 57 -0.05 -16.59 3.29
N ASP A 58 1.07 -16.95 3.91
CA ASP A 58 1.64 -18.30 3.82
C ASP A 58 0.72 -19.35 4.43
N LEU A 59 0.08 -19.07 5.56
CA LEU A 59 -0.91 -19.96 6.18
C LEU A 59 -2.12 -20.17 5.26
N ILE A 60 -2.67 -19.12 4.67
CA ILE A 60 -3.81 -19.24 3.75
C ILE A 60 -3.43 -20.11 2.56
N HIS A 61 -2.29 -19.86 1.91
CA HIS A 61 -1.84 -20.68 0.78
C HIS A 61 -1.61 -22.14 1.18
N SER A 62 -1.06 -22.39 2.38
CA SER A 62 -0.87 -23.75 2.91
C SER A 62 -2.21 -24.48 3.08
N HIS A 63 -3.24 -23.79 3.58
CA HIS A 63 -4.58 -24.36 3.70
C HIS A 63 -5.32 -24.48 2.37
N GLN A 64 -5.07 -23.61 1.39
CA GLN A 64 -5.62 -23.79 0.05
C GLN A 64 -5.07 -25.05 -0.64
N ALA A 65 -3.79 -25.36 -0.39
CA ALA A 65 -3.12 -26.53 -0.94
C ALA A 65 -3.22 -27.79 -0.06
N SER A 66 -3.91 -27.74 1.09
CA SER A 66 -3.97 -28.85 2.03
C SER A 66 -4.94 -29.93 1.59
N ASP A 67 -4.49 -31.18 1.51
CA ASP A 67 -5.36 -32.33 1.22
C ASP A 67 -6.24 -32.74 2.42
N THR A 68 -5.81 -32.41 3.64
CA THR A 68 -6.48 -32.84 4.88
C THR A 68 -7.52 -31.83 5.36
N HIS A 69 -7.21 -30.53 5.24
CA HIS A 69 -8.08 -29.44 5.68
C HIS A 69 -8.05 -28.31 4.64
N PRO A 70 -8.55 -28.55 3.42
CA PRO A 70 -8.57 -27.55 2.37
C PRO A 70 -9.51 -26.40 2.70
N LEU A 71 -9.16 -25.18 2.28
CA LEU A 71 -10.14 -24.09 2.18
C LEU A 71 -11.12 -24.41 1.06
N THR A 72 -12.33 -24.78 1.44
CA THR A 72 -13.39 -25.15 0.49
C THR A 72 -14.16 -23.93 0.01
N ALA A 73 -14.98 -24.11 -1.03
CA ALA A 73 -15.87 -23.06 -1.52
C ALA A 73 -16.81 -22.51 -0.43
N LYS A 74 -17.22 -23.34 0.54
CA LYS A 74 -18.06 -22.91 1.66
C LYS A 74 -17.33 -21.91 2.56
N ASP A 75 -16.06 -22.18 2.86
CA ASP A 75 -15.23 -21.31 3.70
C ASP A 75 -15.01 -19.96 3.03
N ILE A 76 -14.69 -19.98 1.73
CA ILE A 76 -14.49 -18.78 0.90
C ILE A 76 -15.76 -17.92 0.86
N ILE A 77 -16.93 -18.52 0.66
CA ILE A 77 -18.21 -17.80 0.64
C ILE A 77 -18.55 -17.24 2.02
N ALA A 78 -18.32 -17.99 3.09
CA ALA A 78 -18.57 -17.52 4.45
C ALA A 78 -17.69 -16.30 4.78
N LEU A 79 -16.41 -16.34 4.42
CA LEU A 79 -15.48 -15.22 4.59
C LEU A 79 -15.84 -14.02 3.70
N ALA A 80 -16.28 -14.25 2.46
CA ALA A 80 -16.77 -13.18 1.59
C ALA A 80 -18.01 -12.49 2.18
N LEU A 81 -18.95 -13.29 2.69
CA LEU A 81 -20.15 -12.79 3.35
C LEU A 81 -19.78 -11.97 4.58
N LEU A 82 -18.94 -12.49 5.47
CA LEU A 82 -18.46 -11.76 6.64
C LEU A 82 -17.81 -10.43 6.24
N GLY A 83 -16.90 -10.46 5.26
CA GLY A 83 -16.22 -9.28 4.74
C GLY A 83 -17.15 -8.22 4.16
N SER A 84 -18.32 -8.64 3.66
CA SER A 84 -19.35 -7.73 3.14
C SER A 84 -20.20 -7.04 4.22
N THR A 85 -20.19 -7.55 5.46
CA THR A 85 -20.98 -6.97 6.56
C THR A 85 -20.35 -5.72 7.17
N TYR A 86 -19.06 -5.47 6.91
CA TYR A 86 -18.35 -4.30 7.42
C TYR A 86 -18.62 -3.04 6.58
N PRO A 87 -18.53 -1.84 7.18
CA PRO A 87 -18.68 -0.56 6.46
C PRO A 87 -17.68 -0.36 5.31
N THR A 88 -16.54 -1.05 5.38
CA THR A 88 -15.55 -1.16 4.31
C THR A 88 -15.55 -2.60 3.79
N PRO A 89 -16.39 -2.93 2.79
CA PRO A 89 -16.48 -4.29 2.27
C PRO A 89 -15.13 -4.78 1.76
N ARG A 90 -14.81 -6.03 2.09
CA ARG A 90 -13.54 -6.67 1.69
C ARG A 90 -13.80 -8.00 1.00
N THR A 91 -12.86 -8.37 0.13
CA THR A 91 -12.81 -9.72 -0.44
C THR A 91 -12.52 -10.74 0.66
N TRP A 92 -12.92 -11.98 0.43
CA TRP A 92 -12.72 -13.09 1.38
C TRP A 92 -11.27 -13.22 1.86
N PHE A 93 -10.30 -13.03 0.96
CA PHE A 93 -8.87 -13.16 1.26
C PHE A 93 -8.42 -12.07 2.24
N ASN A 94 -8.79 -10.81 1.96
CA ASN A 94 -8.46 -9.69 2.83
C ASN A 94 -9.16 -9.76 4.18
N GLN A 95 -10.35 -10.37 4.22
CA GLN A 95 -11.05 -10.64 5.47
C GLN A 95 -10.30 -11.69 6.30
N ALA A 96 -9.95 -12.84 5.70
CA ALA A 96 -9.22 -13.91 6.38
C ALA A 96 -7.85 -13.47 6.92
N VAL A 97 -7.07 -12.74 6.10
CA VAL A 97 -5.78 -12.19 6.52
C VAL A 97 -5.95 -11.26 7.73
N LYS A 98 -6.94 -10.38 7.69
CA LYS A 98 -7.15 -9.40 8.75
C LYS A 98 -7.59 -10.05 10.04
N ASP A 99 -8.52 -11.01 9.98
CA ASP A 99 -8.97 -11.74 11.16
C ASP A 99 -7.84 -12.57 11.77
N GLY A 100 -6.96 -13.15 10.93
CA GLY A 100 -5.76 -13.85 11.40
C GLY A 100 -4.75 -12.93 12.09
N ILE A 101 -4.50 -11.73 11.54
CA ILE A 101 -3.63 -10.73 12.18
C ILE A 101 -4.23 -10.24 13.50
N ASP A 102 -5.54 -10.00 13.55
CA ASP A 102 -6.23 -9.55 14.76
C ASP A 102 -6.15 -10.57 15.91
N GLN A 103 -5.88 -11.85 15.63
CA GLN A 103 -5.67 -12.88 16.66
C GLN A 103 -4.22 -12.95 17.17
N LEU A 104 -3.26 -12.36 16.44
CA LEU A 104 -1.85 -12.32 16.85
C LEU A 104 -1.49 -11.11 17.73
N VAL A 105 -2.34 -10.08 17.71
CA VAL A 105 -2.07 -8.75 18.31
C VAL A 105 -3.00 -8.49 19.49
#